data_AF-A0A654ZWW0-F1
#
_entry.id   AF-A0A654ZWW0-F1
#
_cell.length_a   1.000
_cell.length_b   1.000
_cell.length_c   1.000
_cell.angle_alpha   90.00
_cell.angle_beta   90.00
_cell.angle_gamma   90.00
#
_symmetry.space_group_name_H-M   'P 1'
#
loop_
_entity.id
_entity.type
_entity.pdbx_description
1 polymer ?
#
loop_
_entity_poly.entity_id
_entity_poly.type
_entity_poly.pdbx_seq_one_letter_code
_entity_poly.pdbx_strand_id
1 'polypeptide(L)'
;MGNANTGLFNTGNVNTGIGNAGSYNTGSYNAGDTNTGDLNPGNANTGYLNLGDLNTGWGNIGDLNTGALISGSYSNGILWRGDYQGLIGYSDTLSIPAIPLSVEVNGGIGPIVVPDITIPGIPLSLNALGGVGPIVVPDITIPGIPLSLNALGGVGPITVPGVPISRIPLTINIRIPVNITLNELPFNVAGIFTGYIGPIPLSTFVLGVTLAGGTLESGIQGFSVNPFGLNIPLSGATNAVTIPGFAINPFGLNVPLSGGTSPVTIPGFTIPGSPLNLTANGGLGPINIPINITSAPGFGNSTTTPSSGFFNSGDGSASGFGNVGPGISGLWNQVPNALQGGVSGIYNVGQLASGVANLGNTVSGFNNTSTVGHLTAAFNSGVNNIGQMLLGFFSPGAGP
;
A
#
# COMPACT_ATOMS: atom_id res chain seq x y z
N MET A 1 -73.51 51.67 -2.67
CA MET A 1 -73.58 50.83 -3.89
C MET A 1 -72.36 51.14 -4.73
N GLY A 2 -71.77 50.15 -5.40
CA GLY A 2 -70.63 50.36 -6.30
C GLY A 2 -71.01 50.24 -7.78
N ASN A 3 -70.01 50.42 -8.65
CA ASN A 3 -70.21 50.72 -10.07
C ASN A 3 -70.24 49.46 -10.95
N ALA A 4 -70.89 49.59 -12.11
CA ALA A 4 -70.91 48.60 -13.19
C ALA A 4 -71.23 47.15 -12.74
N ASN A 5 -72.13 46.96 -11.78
CA ASN A 5 -72.64 45.64 -11.40
C ASN A 5 -73.75 45.17 -12.35
N THR A 6 -73.87 43.84 -12.53
CA THR A 6 -74.97 43.16 -13.24
C THR A 6 -75.71 42.24 -12.28
N GLY A 7 -77.05 42.35 -12.24
CA GLY A 7 -77.90 41.52 -11.37
C GLY A 7 -78.37 42.26 -10.11
N LEU A 8 -78.55 41.53 -9.00
CA LEU A 8 -79.33 41.99 -7.84
C LEU A 8 -78.53 41.96 -6.54
N PHE A 9 -78.76 42.94 -5.66
CA PHE A 9 -78.21 43.03 -4.29
C PHE A 9 -76.68 42.97 -4.16
N ASN A 10 -75.92 43.05 -5.25
CA ASN A 10 -74.45 43.08 -5.22
C ASN A 10 -73.94 44.38 -4.57
N THR A 11 -72.88 44.27 -3.78
CA THR A 11 -72.20 45.40 -3.10
C THR A 11 -70.70 45.36 -3.42
N GLY A 12 -70.09 46.53 -3.62
CA GLY A 12 -68.79 46.66 -4.30
C GLY A 12 -68.96 46.80 -5.82
N ASN A 13 -67.92 46.50 -6.62
CA ASN A 13 -67.83 46.90 -8.04
C ASN A 13 -67.78 45.70 -9.00
N VAL A 14 -68.36 45.85 -10.19
CA VAL A 14 -68.21 44.88 -11.31
C VAL A 14 -68.53 43.43 -10.93
N ASN A 15 -69.55 43.18 -10.12
CA ASN A 15 -70.03 41.82 -9.86
C ASN A 15 -71.14 41.42 -10.84
N THR A 16 -71.20 40.14 -11.22
CA THR A 16 -72.25 39.55 -12.04
C THR A 16 -73.00 38.48 -11.25
N GLY A 17 -74.29 38.69 -10.97
CA GLY A 17 -75.16 37.71 -10.32
C GLY A 17 -75.90 38.28 -9.11
N ILE A 18 -75.95 37.55 -7.99
CA ILE A 18 -76.85 37.86 -6.86
C ILE A 18 -76.13 37.94 -5.53
N GLY A 19 -76.27 39.06 -4.82
CA GLY A 19 -75.91 39.17 -3.40
C GLY A 19 -74.41 39.05 -3.08
N ASN A 20 -73.53 39.27 -4.06
CA ASN A 20 -72.08 39.25 -3.83
C ASN A 20 -71.63 40.49 -3.03
N ALA A 21 -70.57 40.35 -2.23
CA ALA A 21 -70.03 41.41 -1.38
C ALA A 21 -68.51 41.54 -1.56
N GLY A 22 -68.11 42.48 -2.41
CA GLY A 22 -66.73 42.65 -2.88
C GLY A 22 -66.74 43.08 -4.33
N SER A 23 -65.68 42.78 -5.08
CA SER A 23 -65.56 43.19 -6.48
C SER A 23 -65.22 42.04 -7.41
N TYR A 24 -65.60 42.18 -8.68
CA TYR A 24 -65.25 41.22 -9.74
C TYR A 24 -65.76 39.80 -9.52
N ASN A 25 -66.81 39.55 -8.71
CA ASN A 25 -67.35 38.20 -8.50
C ASN A 25 -68.36 37.80 -9.60
N THR A 26 -68.42 36.51 -9.94
CA THR A 26 -69.41 35.92 -10.86
C THR A 26 -70.17 34.79 -10.18
N GLY A 27 -71.49 34.91 -10.07
CA GLY A 27 -72.38 33.95 -9.41
C GLY A 27 -73.06 34.58 -8.19
N SER A 28 -73.20 33.83 -7.10
CA SER A 28 -74.09 34.20 -6.00
C SER A 28 -73.42 34.14 -4.63
N TYR A 29 -73.67 35.16 -3.80
CA TYR A 29 -73.27 35.20 -2.39
C TYR A 29 -71.78 34.95 -2.11
N ASN A 30 -70.89 35.28 -3.06
CA ASN A 30 -69.45 35.31 -2.82
C ASN A 30 -69.08 36.55 -2.01
N ALA A 31 -68.05 36.46 -1.16
CA ALA A 31 -67.63 37.54 -0.28
C ALA A 31 -66.10 37.70 -0.30
N GLY A 32 -65.60 38.89 -0.61
CA GLY A 32 -64.23 39.08 -1.10
C GLY A 32 -64.21 39.27 -2.61
N ASP A 33 -63.04 39.19 -3.23
CA ASP A 33 -62.84 39.63 -4.61
C ASP A 33 -62.59 38.48 -5.61
N THR A 34 -63.07 38.65 -6.84
CA THR A 34 -62.69 37.83 -8.01
C THR A 34 -63.15 36.36 -7.94
N ASN A 35 -64.19 35.99 -7.20
CA ASN A 35 -64.66 34.59 -7.14
C ASN A 35 -65.58 34.20 -8.32
N THR A 36 -65.58 32.92 -8.71
CA THR A 36 -66.50 32.33 -9.70
C THR A 36 -67.31 31.18 -9.11
N GLY A 37 -68.62 31.19 -9.30
CA GLY A 37 -69.56 30.20 -8.75
C GLY A 37 -70.29 30.77 -7.55
N ASP A 38 -70.71 29.93 -6.60
CA ASP A 38 -71.58 30.36 -5.49
C ASP A 38 -71.00 30.09 -4.10
N LEU A 39 -71.24 31.02 -3.18
CA LEU A 39 -70.94 30.89 -1.74
C LEU A 39 -69.44 30.65 -1.46
N ASN A 40 -68.53 31.35 -2.13
CA ASN A 40 -67.09 31.32 -1.82
C ASN A 40 -66.68 32.61 -1.06
N PRO A 41 -66.37 32.53 0.26
CA PRO A 41 -65.75 33.61 1.01
C PRO A 41 -64.22 33.56 0.93
N GLY A 42 -63.59 34.70 0.64
CA GLY A 42 -62.18 34.80 0.29
C GLY A 42 -62.02 35.30 -1.15
N ASN A 43 -60.86 35.07 -1.76
CA ASN A 43 -60.49 35.68 -3.02
C ASN A 43 -60.15 34.66 -4.11
N ALA A 44 -60.52 34.99 -5.35
CA ALA A 44 -60.13 34.26 -6.55
C ALA A 44 -60.43 32.73 -6.50
N ASN A 45 -61.50 32.30 -5.83
CA ASN A 45 -61.95 30.90 -5.84
C ASN A 45 -62.79 30.55 -7.08
N THR A 46 -62.83 29.27 -7.46
CA THR A 46 -63.71 28.74 -8.51
C THR A 46 -64.50 27.54 -8.00
N GLY A 47 -65.83 27.62 -8.08
CA GLY A 47 -66.76 26.54 -7.75
C GLY A 47 -67.69 26.93 -6.61
N TYR A 48 -67.79 26.07 -5.59
CA TYR A 48 -68.83 26.19 -4.57
C TYR A 48 -68.28 26.02 -3.16
N LEU A 49 -68.78 26.81 -2.20
CA LEU A 49 -68.49 26.65 -0.76
C LEU A 49 -67.00 26.69 -0.37
N ASN A 50 -66.13 27.37 -1.12
CA ASN A 50 -64.69 27.39 -0.82
C ASN A 50 -64.33 28.48 0.22
N LEU A 51 -63.92 28.02 1.40
CA LEU A 51 -63.31 28.67 2.57
C LEU A 51 -61.83 29.09 2.43
N GLY A 52 -61.50 30.19 1.76
CA GLY A 52 -60.13 30.72 1.71
C GLY A 52 -59.80 31.36 0.37
N ASP A 53 -58.51 31.43 0.03
CA ASP A 53 -58.07 32.03 -1.23
C ASP A 53 -57.63 30.98 -2.27
N LEU A 54 -57.90 31.27 -3.55
CA LEU A 54 -57.42 30.53 -4.71
C LEU A 54 -57.80 29.03 -4.76
N ASN A 55 -58.93 28.60 -4.19
CA ASN A 55 -59.37 27.21 -4.31
C ASN A 55 -60.14 26.91 -5.60
N THR A 56 -60.05 25.69 -6.11
CA THR A 56 -60.86 25.16 -7.22
C THR A 56 -61.64 23.93 -6.79
N GLY A 57 -62.98 23.99 -6.88
CA GLY A 57 -63.88 22.85 -6.71
C GLY A 57 -64.95 23.08 -5.65
N TRP A 58 -65.15 22.12 -4.73
CA TRP A 58 -66.32 22.11 -3.84
C TRP A 58 -65.97 21.91 -2.36
N GLY A 59 -66.29 22.91 -1.53
CA GLY A 59 -66.24 22.78 -0.06
C GLY A 59 -64.84 22.64 0.51
N ASN A 60 -63.83 23.24 -0.14
CA ASN A 60 -62.46 23.27 0.37
C ASN A 60 -62.29 24.39 1.40
N ILE A 61 -61.45 24.19 2.40
CA ILE A 61 -61.12 25.15 3.46
C ILE A 61 -59.60 25.20 3.61
N GLY A 62 -59.03 26.41 3.65
CA GLY A 62 -57.60 26.66 3.45
C GLY A 62 -57.36 27.21 2.05
N ASP A 63 -56.09 27.34 1.66
CA ASP A 63 -55.73 28.06 0.44
C ASP A 63 -55.22 27.14 -0.68
N LEU A 64 -55.42 27.55 -1.93
CA LEU A 64 -54.80 26.97 -3.13
C LEU A 64 -55.18 25.50 -3.47
N ASN A 65 -56.26 24.97 -2.93
CA ASN A 65 -56.64 23.57 -3.12
C ASN A 65 -57.31 23.28 -4.47
N THR A 66 -57.18 22.05 -4.97
CA THR A 66 -57.86 21.58 -6.19
C THR A 66 -58.61 20.28 -5.95
N GLY A 67 -59.94 20.36 -5.85
CA GLY A 67 -60.81 19.20 -5.65
C GLY A 67 -61.95 19.47 -4.68
N ALA A 68 -62.21 18.57 -3.73
CA ALA A 68 -63.38 18.67 -2.87
C ALA A 68 -63.17 18.25 -1.41
N LEU A 69 -63.86 18.93 -0.50
CA LEU A 69 -63.91 18.61 0.94
C LEU A 69 -62.53 18.55 1.61
N ILE A 70 -61.58 19.36 1.12
CA ILE A 70 -60.24 19.52 1.70
C ILE A 70 -60.30 20.51 2.87
N SER A 71 -59.54 20.29 3.95
CA SER A 71 -59.46 21.19 5.11
C SER A 71 -58.02 21.59 5.49
N GLY A 72 -57.08 21.44 4.55
CA GLY A 72 -55.73 21.98 4.60
C GLY A 72 -55.47 22.83 3.35
N SER A 73 -54.24 23.23 3.10
CA SER A 73 -53.86 24.09 1.96
C SER A 73 -52.98 23.37 0.95
N TYR A 74 -52.76 23.98 -0.23
CA TYR A 74 -51.85 23.50 -1.27
C TYR A 74 -52.10 22.03 -1.70
N SER A 75 -53.34 21.53 -1.63
CA SER A 75 -53.63 20.09 -1.80
C SER A 75 -54.53 19.79 -3.01
N ASN A 76 -54.30 18.62 -3.62
CA ASN A 76 -55.03 18.12 -4.79
C ASN A 76 -55.78 16.83 -4.43
N GLY A 77 -57.09 16.74 -4.69
CA GLY A 77 -57.86 15.49 -4.53
C GLY A 77 -59.14 15.65 -3.72
N ILE A 78 -59.39 14.76 -2.75
CA ILE A 78 -60.66 14.71 -2.03
C ILE A 78 -60.47 14.28 -0.57
N LEU A 79 -61.20 14.91 0.36
CA LEU A 79 -61.23 14.59 1.80
C LEU A 79 -59.87 14.70 2.54
N TRP A 80 -58.92 15.49 2.02
CA TRP A 80 -57.65 15.75 2.69
C TRP A 80 -57.81 16.68 3.90
N ARG A 81 -57.05 16.42 4.97
CA ARG A 81 -57.18 17.14 6.28
C ARG A 81 -55.90 17.84 6.75
N GLY A 82 -54.95 18.02 5.84
CA GLY A 82 -53.65 18.66 6.08
C GLY A 82 -53.06 19.15 4.77
N ASP A 83 -51.91 19.80 4.82
CA ASP A 83 -51.37 20.55 3.69
C ASP A 83 -50.56 19.68 2.71
N TYR A 84 -50.39 20.16 1.47
CA TYR A 84 -49.58 19.52 0.41
C TYR A 84 -49.95 18.07 0.05
N GLN A 85 -51.22 17.68 0.25
CA GLN A 85 -51.70 16.32 0.02
C GLN A 85 -52.07 16.05 -1.45
N GLY A 86 -51.84 14.82 -1.91
CA GLY A 86 -52.23 14.36 -3.25
C GLY A 86 -51.54 15.07 -4.44
N LEU A 87 -50.47 15.82 -4.18
CA LEU A 87 -49.70 16.49 -5.23
C LEU A 87 -48.93 15.47 -6.10
N ILE A 88 -48.93 15.70 -7.41
CA ILE A 88 -48.16 14.89 -8.37
C ILE A 88 -46.77 15.50 -8.51
N GLY A 89 -45.74 14.69 -8.26
CA GLY A 89 -44.34 15.01 -8.51
C GLY A 89 -43.56 13.73 -8.84
N TYR A 90 -42.36 13.88 -9.40
CA TYR A 90 -41.50 12.74 -9.76
C TYR A 90 -40.04 13.12 -9.52
N SER A 91 -39.29 12.26 -8.85
CA SER A 91 -37.88 12.45 -8.52
C SER A 91 -37.13 11.16 -8.76
N ASP A 92 -36.20 11.17 -9.70
CA ASP A 92 -35.42 10.00 -10.12
C ASP A 92 -34.00 10.43 -10.53
N THR A 93 -33.08 9.49 -10.72
CA THR A 93 -31.70 9.76 -11.13
C THR A 93 -31.30 8.89 -12.32
N LEU A 94 -31.15 9.50 -13.49
CA LEU A 94 -30.57 8.83 -14.65
C LEU A 94 -29.06 8.63 -14.40
N SER A 95 -28.67 7.39 -14.10
CA SER A 95 -27.27 7.02 -13.92
C SER A 95 -26.66 6.53 -15.24
N ILE A 96 -25.73 7.30 -15.79
CA ILE A 96 -24.89 6.88 -16.92
C ILE A 96 -23.72 6.06 -16.35
N PRO A 97 -23.49 4.81 -16.78
CA PRO A 97 -22.35 4.01 -16.32
C PRO A 97 -20.99 4.66 -16.60
N ALA A 98 -19.97 4.26 -15.84
CA ALA A 98 -18.62 4.77 -16.01
C ALA A 98 -18.07 4.45 -17.41
N ILE A 99 -17.49 5.45 -18.08
CA ILE A 99 -16.91 5.33 -19.42
C ILE A 99 -15.40 5.08 -19.26
N PRO A 100 -14.87 3.90 -19.63
CA PRO A 100 -13.43 3.65 -19.58
C PRO A 100 -12.71 4.48 -20.65
N LEU A 101 -11.55 5.04 -20.29
CA LEU A 101 -10.69 5.81 -21.18
C LEU A 101 -9.27 5.28 -21.10
N SER A 102 -8.75 4.76 -22.21
CA SER A 102 -7.33 4.51 -22.40
C SER A 102 -6.72 5.62 -23.26
N VAL A 103 -5.56 6.11 -22.85
CA VAL A 103 -4.70 6.97 -23.67
C VAL A 103 -3.34 6.32 -23.80
N GLU A 104 -2.92 6.08 -25.03
CA GLU A 104 -1.60 5.54 -25.36
C GLU A 104 -0.69 6.71 -25.76
N VAL A 105 0.37 6.95 -24.97
CA VAL A 105 1.40 7.95 -25.27
C VAL A 105 2.67 7.21 -25.67
N ASN A 106 2.98 7.24 -26.96
CA ASN A 106 4.19 6.64 -27.52
C ASN A 106 5.24 7.73 -27.80
N GLY A 107 6.39 7.60 -27.14
CA GLY A 107 7.54 8.48 -27.33
C GLY A 107 8.85 7.72 -27.16
N GLY A 108 9.95 8.45 -26.98
CA GLY A 108 11.24 7.85 -26.69
C GLY A 108 12.16 8.84 -25.98
N ILE A 109 13.06 8.32 -25.15
CA ILE A 109 14.13 9.11 -24.56
C ILE A 109 15.35 9.11 -25.50
N GLY A 110 15.97 10.26 -25.68
CA GLY A 110 17.20 10.38 -26.46
C GLY A 110 18.40 9.68 -25.79
N PRO A 111 19.47 9.37 -26.53
CA PRO A 111 20.67 8.79 -25.96
C PRO A 111 21.35 9.75 -24.98
N ILE A 112 21.87 9.22 -23.88
CA ILE A 112 22.63 9.98 -22.88
C ILE A 112 24.11 9.80 -23.17
N VAL A 113 24.83 10.89 -23.43
CA VAL A 113 26.27 10.89 -23.74
C VAL A 113 27.05 11.44 -22.56
N VAL A 114 28.00 10.65 -22.04
CA VAL A 114 28.99 11.08 -21.05
C VAL A 114 30.34 11.23 -21.76
N PRO A 115 30.96 12.43 -21.78
CA PRO A 115 32.26 12.64 -22.42
C PRO A 115 33.44 12.17 -21.56
N ASP A 116 34.60 11.99 -22.20
CA ASP A 116 35.89 11.68 -21.55
C ASP A 116 36.29 12.72 -20.49
N ILE A 117 36.86 12.25 -19.38
CA ILE A 117 37.37 13.07 -18.29
C ILE A 117 38.88 12.88 -18.17
N THR A 118 39.65 13.94 -18.41
CA THR A 118 41.13 13.91 -18.28
C THR A 118 41.58 14.57 -16.98
N ILE A 119 42.33 13.83 -16.17
CA ILE A 119 42.96 14.27 -14.93
C ILE A 119 44.43 14.60 -15.22
N PRO A 120 44.93 15.81 -14.89
CA PRO A 120 46.33 16.17 -15.10
C PRO A 120 47.28 15.44 -14.15
N GLY A 121 48.52 15.25 -14.60
CA GLY A 121 49.60 14.68 -13.79
C GLY A 121 50.06 15.60 -12.66
N ILE A 122 50.56 15.03 -11.56
CA ILE A 122 50.98 15.77 -10.36
C ILE A 122 52.51 15.70 -10.22
N PRO A 123 53.23 16.84 -10.20
CA PRO A 123 54.66 16.87 -9.94
C PRO A 123 54.98 16.74 -8.44
N LEU A 124 56.10 16.11 -8.11
CA LEU A 124 56.63 15.95 -6.77
C LEU A 124 58.03 16.58 -6.67
N SER A 125 58.19 17.46 -5.68
CA SER A 125 59.47 18.02 -5.25
C SER A 125 59.46 18.11 -3.74
N LEU A 126 60.36 17.39 -3.08
CA LEU A 126 60.44 17.33 -1.62
C LEU A 126 61.91 17.22 -1.18
N ASN A 127 62.31 18.01 -0.18
CA ASN A 127 63.62 17.88 0.43
C ASN A 127 63.50 17.24 1.82
N ALA A 128 64.18 16.11 2.03
CA ALA A 128 64.17 15.39 3.29
C ALA A 128 65.43 15.72 4.11
N LEU A 129 65.22 16.37 5.26
CA LEU A 129 66.24 16.61 6.27
C LEU A 129 66.06 15.62 7.42
N GLY A 130 67.11 14.91 7.79
CA GLY A 130 67.09 13.93 8.88
C GLY A 130 68.48 13.68 9.45
N GLY A 131 68.56 12.96 10.57
CA GLY A 131 69.82 12.60 11.21
C GLY A 131 69.77 11.20 11.81
N VAL A 132 70.92 10.54 11.87
CA VAL A 132 71.07 9.21 12.46
C VAL A 132 71.43 9.36 13.94
N GLY A 133 70.69 8.69 14.82
CA GLY A 133 70.93 8.69 16.26
C GLY A 133 72.25 8.00 16.67
N PRO A 134 72.65 8.11 17.95
CA PRO A 134 73.90 7.53 18.41
C PRO A 134 73.82 6.00 18.43
N ILE A 135 74.91 5.34 18.04
CA ILE A 135 75.02 3.88 18.03
C ILE A 135 75.91 3.45 19.21
N VAL A 136 75.43 2.51 20.02
CA VAL A 136 76.13 1.99 21.20
C VAL A 136 76.38 0.49 21.03
N VAL A 137 77.62 0.06 21.26
CA VAL A 137 78.03 -1.35 21.26
C VAL A 137 78.32 -1.76 22.71
N PRO A 138 77.64 -2.79 23.26
CA PRO A 138 77.84 -3.22 24.64
C PRO A 138 79.06 -4.14 24.80
N ASP A 139 79.47 -4.33 26.06
CA ASP A 139 80.52 -5.24 26.51
C ASP A 139 80.31 -6.69 26.04
N ILE A 140 81.41 -7.39 25.76
CA ILE A 140 81.42 -8.81 25.33
C ILE A 140 82.24 -9.63 26.33
N THR A 141 81.64 -10.70 26.88
CA THR A 141 82.31 -11.64 27.80
C THR A 141 82.54 -12.98 27.14
N ILE A 142 83.75 -13.53 27.29
CA ILE A 142 84.17 -14.83 26.77
C ILE A 142 84.40 -15.79 27.95
N PRO A 143 83.68 -16.93 28.02
CA PRO A 143 83.83 -17.89 29.10
C PRO A 143 85.15 -18.68 29.02
N GLY A 144 85.64 -19.17 30.16
CA GLY A 144 86.82 -20.02 30.24
C GLY A 144 86.61 -21.41 29.63
N ILE A 145 87.70 -22.02 29.15
CA ILE A 145 87.66 -23.27 28.38
C ILE A 145 88.21 -24.44 29.22
N PRO A 146 87.47 -25.57 29.35
CA PRO A 146 87.96 -26.80 29.96
C PRO A 146 88.79 -27.64 28.99
N LEU A 147 89.76 -28.40 29.51
CA LEU A 147 90.62 -29.30 28.76
C LEU A 147 90.47 -30.75 29.26
N SER A 148 90.29 -31.66 28.30
CA SER A 148 90.26 -33.11 28.49
C SER A 148 91.02 -33.76 27.35
N LEU A 149 91.94 -34.67 27.67
CA LEU A 149 92.80 -35.34 26.69
C LEU A 149 93.06 -36.78 27.14
N ASN A 150 93.08 -37.72 26.19
CA ASN A 150 93.24 -39.15 26.48
C ASN A 150 94.31 -39.76 25.55
N ALA A 151 95.14 -40.66 26.09
CA ALA A 151 96.30 -41.23 25.38
C ALA A 151 96.29 -42.76 25.39
N LEU A 152 96.65 -43.38 24.25
CA LEU A 152 96.53 -44.82 24.01
C LEU A 152 97.81 -45.39 23.37
N GLY A 153 98.16 -46.63 23.75
CA GLY A 153 99.31 -47.39 23.21
C GLY A 153 99.29 -48.86 23.63
N GLY A 154 100.14 -49.70 23.03
CA GLY A 154 100.17 -51.15 23.27
C GLY A 154 101.43 -51.87 22.79
N VAL A 155 101.50 -53.19 23.02
CA VAL A 155 102.72 -54.02 22.85
C VAL A 155 102.46 -55.22 21.91
N GLY A 156 103.46 -55.60 21.11
CA GLY A 156 103.36 -56.59 20.01
C GLY A 156 103.40 -58.09 20.39
N PRO A 157 103.25 -59.00 19.40
CA PRO A 157 103.03 -60.45 19.58
C PRO A 157 104.29 -61.31 19.77
N ILE A 158 104.11 -62.56 20.21
CA ILE A 158 105.18 -63.55 20.52
C ILE A 158 104.79 -64.95 19.98
N THR A 159 105.74 -65.74 19.44
CA THR A 159 105.49 -67.01 18.71
C THR A 159 106.56 -68.10 18.98
N VAL A 160 106.18 -69.39 19.00
CA VAL A 160 107.08 -70.56 19.23
C VAL A 160 106.72 -71.77 18.31
N PRO A 161 107.69 -72.44 17.63
CA PRO A 161 107.46 -73.60 16.72
C PRO A 161 107.54 -75.00 17.37
N GLY A 162 107.32 -76.09 16.60
CA GLY A 162 107.18 -77.49 17.06
C GLY A 162 108.20 -78.53 16.51
N VAL A 163 108.05 -79.83 16.87
CA VAL A 163 109.09 -80.90 16.76
C VAL A 163 108.50 -82.32 16.48
N PRO A 164 109.11 -83.19 15.62
CA PRO A 164 108.63 -84.56 15.26
C PRO A 164 109.34 -85.76 15.97
N ILE A 165 108.74 -86.97 15.91
CA ILE A 165 109.21 -88.23 16.55
C ILE A 165 108.91 -89.49 15.66
N SER A 166 109.77 -90.53 15.71
CA SER A 166 109.70 -91.77 14.87
C SER A 166 109.33 -93.08 15.61
N ARG A 167 109.09 -94.16 14.85
CA ARG A 167 108.44 -95.45 15.22
C ARG A 167 109.28 -96.48 16.01
N ILE A 168 108.61 -97.36 16.79
CA ILE A 168 109.16 -98.54 17.50
C ILE A 168 108.25 -99.81 17.29
N PRO A 169 108.80 -101.03 17.11
CA PRO A 169 108.04 -102.31 17.04
C PRO A 169 108.09 -103.16 18.34
N LEU A 170 107.07 -104.01 18.61
CA LEU A 170 106.96 -104.83 19.83
C LEU A 170 106.18 -106.16 19.67
N THR A 171 106.44 -107.13 20.56
CA THR A 171 105.77 -108.45 20.68
C THR A 171 105.56 -108.79 22.15
N ILE A 172 104.33 -109.15 22.57
CA ILE A 172 104.00 -109.40 24.01
C ILE A 172 103.04 -110.61 24.17
N ASN A 173 103.04 -111.21 25.36
CA ASN A 173 102.38 -112.47 25.72
C ASN A 173 101.82 -112.35 27.16
N ILE A 174 100.50 -112.38 27.39
CA ILE A 174 99.90 -112.01 28.71
C ILE A 174 98.74 -112.94 29.10
N ARG A 175 98.57 -113.22 30.40
CA ARG A 175 97.38 -113.85 31.03
C ARG A 175 96.69 -112.89 32.02
N ILE A 176 95.35 -112.78 32.02
CA ILE A 176 94.60 -111.78 32.84
C ILE A 176 93.32 -112.36 33.52
N PRO A 177 93.10 -112.11 34.84
CA PRO A 177 91.81 -112.23 35.57
C PRO A 177 91.15 -110.89 36.00
N VAL A 178 89.98 -110.96 36.70
CA VAL A 178 89.44 -110.10 37.83
C VAL A 178 87.89 -109.83 37.81
N ASN A 179 87.31 -109.12 38.80
CA ASN A 179 85.91 -109.18 39.35
C ASN A 179 85.20 -107.78 39.43
N ILE A 180 83.90 -107.67 39.85
CA ILE A 180 83.08 -106.41 40.02
C ILE A 180 82.12 -106.46 41.24
N THR A 181 82.08 -105.45 42.17
CA THR A 181 81.39 -105.43 43.58
C THR A 181 80.57 -104.04 43.41
N LEU A 182 79.30 -103.92 43.89
CA LEU A 182 78.36 -102.76 43.94
C LEU A 182 78.47 -101.86 45.24
N ASN A 183 77.60 -100.83 45.47
CA ASN A 183 77.37 -100.06 46.75
C ASN A 183 76.17 -99.05 46.69
N GLU A 184 75.54 -98.43 47.73
CA GLU A 184 75.33 -98.71 49.19
C GLU A 184 74.03 -98.02 49.81
N LEU A 185 73.24 -98.77 50.60
CA LEU A 185 72.24 -98.53 51.70
C LEU A 185 71.27 -97.28 51.87
N PRO A 186 69.99 -97.52 52.32
CA PRO A 186 68.88 -96.73 53.00
C PRO A 186 68.98 -95.68 54.16
N PHE A 187 68.16 -94.58 54.22
CA PHE A 187 67.70 -93.85 55.46
C PHE A 187 66.46 -92.86 55.38
N ASN A 188 65.94 -92.39 56.56
CA ASN A 188 65.33 -91.07 56.99
C ASN A 188 64.12 -90.38 56.29
N VAL A 189 62.97 -89.96 56.90
CA VAL A 189 62.37 -89.98 58.28
C VAL A 189 60.83 -89.75 58.18
N ALA A 190 60.09 -90.27 59.17
CA ALA A 190 58.64 -90.16 59.37
C ALA A 190 58.02 -88.78 59.04
N GLY A 191 57.33 -88.72 57.89
CA GLY A 191 56.46 -87.61 57.49
C GLY A 191 56.63 -87.19 56.04
N ILE A 192 57.88 -86.91 55.61
CA ILE A 192 58.13 -86.23 54.32
C ILE A 192 59.30 -86.85 53.49
N PHE A 193 60.24 -87.63 54.06
CA PHE A 193 61.43 -88.12 53.32
C PHE A 193 61.76 -89.61 53.53
N THR A 194 62.49 -90.22 52.56
CA THR A 194 63.33 -91.46 52.63
C THR A 194 64.21 -91.61 51.36
N GLY A 195 65.41 -92.22 51.44
CA GLY A 195 66.32 -92.49 50.27
C GLY A 195 67.66 -93.19 50.62
N TYR A 196 68.41 -93.73 49.62
CA TYR A 196 69.70 -94.49 49.76
C TYR A 196 69.86 -95.58 48.65
N ILE A 197 70.92 -96.44 48.62
CA ILE A 197 71.24 -97.37 47.48
C ILE A 197 71.54 -98.88 47.84
N GLY A 198 72.61 -99.52 47.30
CA GLY A 198 72.85 -101.00 47.14
C GLY A 198 73.44 -101.80 48.34
N PRO A 199 74.08 -102.99 48.15
CA PRO A 199 75.56 -103.02 47.98
C PRO A 199 76.30 -104.25 47.35
N ILE A 200 77.65 -104.12 47.21
CA ILE A 200 78.77 -105.10 47.23
C ILE A 200 79.10 -106.10 46.06
N PRO A 201 80.37 -106.11 45.52
CA PRO A 201 81.24 -107.55 44.47
C PRO A 201 81.23 -109.07 44.71
N LEU A 202 81.72 -109.77 43.65
CA LEU A 202 81.77 -111.23 43.42
C LEU A 202 83.14 -111.75 42.88
N SER A 203 83.21 -112.62 41.85
CA SER A 203 84.27 -113.65 41.58
C SER A 203 85.13 -113.52 40.29
N THR A 204 86.05 -114.48 40.02
CA THR A 204 87.29 -114.37 39.19
C THR A 204 87.56 -115.57 38.23
N PHE A 205 88.22 -115.40 37.06
CA PHE A 205 89.04 -116.44 36.35
C PHE A 205 89.97 -115.85 35.24
N VAL A 206 90.87 -116.66 34.61
CA VAL A 206 92.04 -116.24 33.75
C VAL A 206 92.09 -116.84 32.33
N LEU A 207 92.54 -116.11 31.29
CA LEU A 207 93.05 -116.63 29.99
C LEU A 207 94.26 -115.83 29.43
N GLY A 208 94.98 -116.29 28.39
CA GLY A 208 96.09 -115.55 27.74
C GLY A 208 96.66 -116.09 26.40
N VAL A 209 97.26 -115.19 25.59
CA VAL A 209 97.66 -115.39 24.16
C VAL A 209 98.89 -114.52 23.76
N THR A 210 99.57 -114.83 22.64
CA THR A 210 100.72 -114.08 22.04
C THR A 210 100.35 -113.30 20.77
N LEU A 211 100.89 -112.09 20.57
CA LEU A 211 100.70 -111.28 19.35
C LEU A 211 101.93 -110.38 19.03
N ALA A 212 102.12 -109.99 17.76
CA ALA A 212 103.24 -109.15 17.29
C ALA A 212 102.75 -107.97 16.41
N GLY A 213 103.39 -106.79 16.51
CA GLY A 213 103.01 -105.59 15.74
C GLY A 213 103.93 -104.37 15.95
N GLY A 214 103.50 -103.19 15.47
CA GLY A 214 104.26 -101.93 15.59
C GLY A 214 103.41 -100.69 15.25
N THR A 215 103.88 -99.51 15.65
CA THR A 215 103.11 -98.25 15.63
C THR A 215 103.31 -97.42 14.33
N LEU A 216 102.88 -96.15 14.33
CA LEU A 216 103.06 -95.17 13.24
C LEU A 216 103.63 -93.84 13.81
N GLU A 217 104.09 -92.94 12.93
CA GLU A 217 104.84 -91.72 13.28
C GLU A 217 103.95 -90.53 13.72
N SER A 218 104.49 -89.59 14.50
CA SER A 218 103.75 -88.43 15.02
C SER A 218 104.67 -87.29 15.50
N GLY A 219 104.13 -86.08 15.69
CA GLY A 219 104.88 -84.88 16.12
C GLY A 219 103.98 -83.79 16.72
N ILE A 220 104.60 -82.81 17.39
CA ILE A 220 103.91 -81.73 18.14
C ILE A 220 104.05 -80.39 17.40
N GLN A 221 102.97 -79.61 17.30
CA GLN A 221 102.95 -78.28 16.67
C GLN A 221 103.04 -77.13 17.69
N GLY A 222 103.47 -75.94 17.23
CA GLY A 222 103.67 -74.73 18.04
C GLY A 222 102.48 -73.75 18.07
N PHE A 223 102.65 -72.59 18.72
CA PHE A 223 101.60 -71.57 18.92
C PHE A 223 102.13 -70.13 19.06
N SER A 224 101.23 -69.14 19.14
CA SER A 224 101.55 -67.71 19.36
C SER A 224 100.55 -66.99 20.28
N VAL A 225 100.87 -65.76 20.69
CA VAL A 225 100.07 -64.90 21.58
C VAL A 225 99.93 -63.49 20.99
N ASN A 226 98.73 -62.90 21.11
CA ASN A 226 98.33 -61.64 20.48
C ASN A 226 98.59 -60.37 21.32
N PRO A 227 98.64 -59.17 20.69
CA PRO A 227 98.83 -57.86 21.36
C PRO A 227 97.74 -57.46 22.38
N PHE A 228 98.10 -56.54 23.29
CA PHE A 228 97.16 -55.79 24.15
C PHE A 228 97.68 -54.36 24.47
N GLY A 229 96.85 -53.51 25.10
CA GLY A 229 97.13 -52.07 25.28
C GLY A 229 96.73 -51.48 26.65
N LEU A 230 97.04 -50.18 26.84
CA LEU A 230 96.91 -49.42 28.09
C LEU A 230 96.17 -48.07 27.90
N ASN A 231 95.59 -47.51 28.97
CA ASN A 231 94.81 -46.24 28.95
C ASN A 231 94.92 -45.48 30.30
N ILE A 232 95.16 -44.16 30.29
CA ILE A 232 95.32 -43.31 31.50
C ILE A 232 94.77 -41.88 31.24
N PRO A 233 93.86 -41.32 32.09
CA PRO A 233 93.26 -39.99 31.90
C PRO A 233 93.81 -38.86 32.79
N LEU A 234 93.78 -37.60 32.31
CA LEU A 234 94.08 -36.34 33.04
C LEU A 234 93.06 -35.22 32.70
N SER A 235 92.95 -34.15 33.51
CA SER A 235 91.98 -33.04 33.31
C SER A 235 92.41 -31.67 33.90
N GLY A 236 91.85 -30.56 33.39
CA GLY A 236 92.08 -29.17 33.86
C GLY A 236 91.24 -28.10 33.14
N ALA A 237 91.31 -26.80 33.52
CA ALA A 237 90.50 -25.71 32.91
C ALA A 237 91.10 -24.29 33.09
N THR A 238 90.49 -23.28 32.44
CA THR A 238 90.88 -21.84 32.45
C THR A 238 89.73 -20.90 32.85
N ASN A 239 90.04 -19.63 33.17
CA ASN A 239 89.07 -18.59 33.59
C ASN A 239 88.56 -17.71 32.43
N ALA A 240 87.46 -16.99 32.67
CA ALA A 240 86.79 -16.09 31.71
C ALA A 240 87.38 -14.67 31.67
N VAL A 241 87.10 -13.92 30.59
CA VAL A 241 87.56 -12.53 30.35
C VAL A 241 86.45 -11.69 29.67
N THR A 242 86.39 -10.39 29.96
CA THR A 242 85.43 -9.42 29.38
C THR A 242 86.15 -8.27 28.68
N ILE A 243 85.59 -7.80 27.56
CA ILE A 243 86.03 -6.61 26.79
C ILE A 243 84.93 -5.55 26.86
N PRO A 244 85.24 -4.30 27.29
CA PRO A 244 84.24 -3.23 27.42
C PRO A 244 83.82 -2.60 26.08
N GLY A 245 82.58 -2.12 26.03
CA GLY A 245 81.96 -1.48 24.85
C GLY A 245 82.24 0.02 24.67
N PHE A 246 81.67 0.61 23.61
CA PHE A 246 81.80 2.05 23.29
C PHE A 246 80.63 2.57 22.43
N ALA A 247 80.59 3.88 22.17
CA ALA A 247 79.51 4.55 21.42
C ALA A 247 80.03 5.49 20.32
N ILE A 248 79.19 5.78 19.32
CA ILE A 248 79.43 6.69 18.20
C ILE A 248 78.36 7.79 18.18
N ASN A 249 78.78 9.04 17.96
CA ASN A 249 77.93 10.23 18.00
C ASN A 249 77.07 10.44 16.73
N PRO A 250 75.93 11.18 16.82
CA PRO A 250 75.03 11.45 15.70
C PRO A 250 75.64 12.27 14.56
N PHE A 251 75.08 12.14 13.34
CA PHE A 251 75.33 13.04 12.22
C PHE A 251 74.08 13.19 11.31
N GLY A 252 74.05 14.27 10.51
CA GLY A 252 72.92 14.66 9.66
C GLY A 252 73.05 14.26 8.19
N LEU A 253 71.92 14.22 7.48
CA LEU A 253 71.80 13.89 6.06
C LEU A 253 70.78 14.81 5.38
N ASN A 254 71.02 15.16 4.11
CA ASN A 254 70.16 16.00 3.28
C ASN A 254 70.00 15.34 1.90
N VAL A 255 68.78 14.98 1.51
CA VAL A 255 68.50 14.24 0.26
C VAL A 255 67.30 14.86 -0.47
N PRO A 256 67.50 15.48 -1.64
CA PRO A 256 66.41 15.97 -2.48
C PRO A 256 65.81 14.85 -3.34
N LEU A 257 64.47 14.75 -3.39
CA LEU A 257 63.74 13.86 -4.29
C LEU A 257 62.88 14.66 -5.27
N SER A 258 62.85 14.21 -6.53
CA SER A 258 62.04 14.79 -7.61
C SER A 258 61.38 13.70 -8.46
N GLY A 259 60.19 13.98 -8.99
CA GLY A 259 59.41 13.06 -9.83
C GLY A 259 58.03 13.61 -10.17
N GLY A 260 57.13 12.75 -10.65
CA GLY A 260 55.73 13.11 -10.90
C GLY A 260 54.95 12.02 -11.62
N THR A 261 53.62 12.17 -11.71
CA THR A 261 52.74 11.28 -12.48
C THR A 261 52.37 11.86 -13.83
N SER A 262 52.05 11.00 -14.80
CA SER A 262 51.46 11.39 -16.08
C SER A 262 49.96 11.70 -15.94
N PRO A 263 49.36 12.51 -16.85
CA PRO A 263 47.91 12.62 -16.96
C PRO A 263 47.23 11.28 -17.24
N VAL A 264 45.97 11.15 -16.81
CA VAL A 264 45.13 9.95 -17.02
C VAL A 264 43.77 10.38 -17.56
N THR A 265 43.32 9.76 -18.66
CA THR A 265 41.98 9.96 -19.22
C THR A 265 41.09 8.78 -18.88
N ILE A 266 39.91 9.06 -18.32
CA ILE A 266 38.81 8.13 -18.14
C ILE A 266 37.90 8.29 -19.37
N PRO A 267 37.74 7.26 -20.23
CA PRO A 267 36.95 7.36 -21.44
C PRO A 267 35.46 7.51 -21.13
N GLY A 268 34.77 8.29 -21.94
CA GLY A 268 33.32 8.48 -21.90
C GLY A 268 32.55 7.29 -22.49
N PHE A 269 31.23 7.35 -22.42
CA PHE A 269 30.33 6.35 -23.02
C PHE A 269 28.94 6.93 -23.32
N THR A 270 28.22 6.27 -24.22
CA THR A 270 26.85 6.63 -24.60
C THR A 270 25.89 5.51 -24.18
N ILE A 271 24.84 5.87 -23.45
CA ILE A 271 23.68 5.00 -23.20
C ILE A 271 22.69 5.21 -24.36
N PRO A 272 22.35 4.18 -25.15
CA PRO A 272 21.34 4.30 -26.21
C PRO A 272 19.97 4.72 -25.67
N GLY A 273 19.25 5.52 -26.45
CA GLY A 273 17.85 5.86 -26.17
C GLY A 273 16.93 4.65 -26.31
N SER A 274 15.82 4.66 -25.57
CA SER A 274 14.81 3.59 -25.58
C SER A 274 13.40 4.14 -25.88
N PRO A 275 12.50 3.33 -26.47
CA PRO A 275 11.10 3.69 -26.59
C PRO A 275 10.44 3.74 -25.22
N LEU A 276 9.53 4.69 -25.04
CA LEU A 276 8.68 4.84 -23.86
C LEU A 276 7.23 4.83 -24.30
N ASN A 277 6.58 3.68 -24.09
CA ASN A 277 5.15 3.50 -24.31
C ASN A 277 4.46 3.58 -22.94
N LEU A 278 3.58 4.57 -22.75
CA LEU A 278 2.83 4.75 -21.51
C LEU A 278 1.32 4.65 -21.79
N THR A 279 0.69 3.62 -21.24
CA THR A 279 -0.76 3.47 -21.23
C THR A 279 -1.35 4.11 -19.96
N ALA A 280 -1.98 5.27 -20.10
CA ALA A 280 -2.77 5.86 -19.04
C ALA A 280 -4.20 5.29 -19.09
N ASN A 281 -4.55 4.46 -18.12
CA ASN A 281 -5.91 3.94 -17.96
C ASN A 281 -6.66 4.79 -16.92
N GLY A 282 -7.81 5.32 -17.31
CA GLY A 282 -8.72 6.04 -16.43
C GLY A 282 -10.17 5.80 -16.83
N GLY A 283 -11.06 6.64 -16.32
CA GLY A 283 -12.45 6.65 -16.76
C GLY A 283 -13.19 7.86 -16.23
N LEU A 284 -14.20 8.29 -16.97
CA LEU A 284 -15.21 9.21 -16.45
C LEU A 284 -16.18 8.37 -15.62
N GLY A 285 -16.27 8.66 -14.32
CA GLY A 285 -17.11 7.91 -13.38
C GLY A 285 -18.61 8.04 -13.69
N PRO A 286 -19.49 7.32 -12.96
CA PRO A 286 -20.91 7.34 -13.24
C PRO A 286 -21.50 8.75 -13.14
N ILE A 287 -22.14 9.20 -14.22
CA ILE A 287 -22.76 10.53 -14.27
C ILE A 287 -24.22 10.38 -13.86
N ASN A 288 -24.56 10.82 -12.66
CA ASN A 288 -25.92 10.81 -12.14
C ASN A 288 -26.59 12.15 -12.47
N ILE A 289 -27.58 12.12 -13.37
CA ILE A 289 -28.37 13.28 -13.76
C ILE A 289 -29.69 13.24 -12.97
N PRO A 290 -29.96 14.18 -12.04
CA PRO A 290 -31.23 14.22 -11.32
C PRO A 290 -32.36 14.71 -12.23
N ILE A 291 -33.47 13.98 -12.23
CA ILE A 291 -34.71 14.30 -12.92
C ILE A 291 -35.75 14.62 -11.86
N ASN A 292 -36.02 15.91 -11.65
CA ASN A 292 -36.98 16.40 -10.66
C ASN A 292 -38.12 17.17 -11.34
N ILE A 293 -39.34 16.65 -11.19
CA ILE A 293 -40.59 17.34 -11.49
C ILE A 293 -41.20 17.74 -10.14
N THR A 294 -41.08 19.03 -9.82
CA THR A 294 -41.56 19.61 -8.56
C THR A 294 -43.07 19.43 -8.40
N SER A 295 -43.51 18.95 -7.25
CA SER A 295 -44.91 18.88 -6.88
C SER A 295 -45.50 20.27 -6.63
N ALA A 296 -46.63 20.57 -7.28
CA ALA A 296 -47.33 21.85 -7.19
C ALA A 296 -48.85 21.64 -7.18
N PRO A 297 -49.64 22.56 -6.57
CA PRO A 297 -51.10 22.49 -6.61
C PRO A 297 -51.67 22.69 -8.01
N GLY A 298 -52.89 22.21 -8.22
CA GLY A 298 -53.52 22.12 -9.53
C GLY A 298 -52.92 21.03 -10.41
N PHE A 299 -53.38 20.96 -11.66
CA PHE A 299 -53.00 19.94 -12.63
C PHE A 299 -52.66 20.59 -13.97
N GLY A 300 -51.41 20.45 -14.42
CA GLY A 300 -50.96 21.03 -15.68
C GLY A 300 -50.91 22.56 -15.72
N ASN A 301 -50.96 23.23 -14.56
CA ASN A 301 -50.76 24.67 -14.45
C ASN A 301 -49.32 25.04 -14.86
N SER A 302 -49.19 26.09 -15.68
CA SER A 302 -47.92 26.64 -16.19
C SER A 302 -47.84 28.13 -15.83
N THR A 303 -47.85 28.40 -14.52
CA THR A 303 -47.92 29.75 -13.95
C THR A 303 -46.66 30.12 -13.16
N THR A 304 -46.27 31.41 -13.15
CA THR A 304 -45.09 31.87 -12.40
C THR A 304 -45.37 32.00 -10.89
N THR A 305 -46.57 32.43 -10.50
CA THR A 305 -47.06 32.33 -9.12
C THR A 305 -47.99 31.11 -8.94
N PRO A 306 -48.07 30.53 -7.72
CA PRO A 306 -48.92 29.36 -7.47
C PRO A 306 -50.38 29.58 -7.88
N SER A 307 -51.01 28.55 -8.42
CA SER A 307 -52.40 28.55 -8.88
C SER A 307 -53.02 27.17 -8.64
N SER A 308 -54.32 27.11 -8.37
CA SER A 308 -55.06 25.84 -8.28
C SER A 308 -55.73 25.48 -9.61
N GLY A 309 -56.53 24.42 -9.63
CA GLY A 309 -57.34 24.08 -10.78
C GLY A 309 -56.55 23.38 -11.89
N PHE A 310 -56.85 23.70 -13.15
CA PHE A 310 -56.44 22.92 -14.31
C PHE A 310 -55.96 23.81 -15.45
N PHE A 311 -54.76 23.54 -15.96
CA PHE A 311 -54.20 24.14 -17.19
C PHE A 311 -54.20 25.69 -17.22
N ASN A 312 -54.16 26.34 -16.06
CA ASN A 312 -53.99 27.79 -15.97
C ASN A 312 -52.55 28.18 -16.36
N SER A 313 -52.33 29.38 -16.91
CA SER A 313 -51.01 29.79 -17.42
C SER A 313 -50.74 31.29 -17.30
N GLY A 314 -49.48 31.72 -17.48
CA GLY A 314 -49.07 33.11 -17.36
C GLY A 314 -48.60 33.45 -15.94
N ASP A 315 -48.96 34.63 -15.41
CA ASP A 315 -48.43 35.05 -14.11
C ASP A 315 -49.07 34.32 -12.91
N GLY A 316 -50.26 33.74 -13.06
CA GLY A 316 -50.88 32.90 -12.05
C GLY A 316 -51.64 33.66 -10.98
N SER A 317 -51.63 33.16 -9.75
CA SER A 317 -52.62 33.51 -8.73
C SER A 317 -54.02 33.30 -9.32
N ALA A 318 -54.21 32.10 -9.88
CA ALA A 318 -55.42 31.70 -10.59
C ALA A 318 -56.09 30.46 -9.99
N SER A 319 -57.39 30.32 -10.22
CA SER A 319 -58.17 29.10 -9.96
C SER A 319 -59.09 28.77 -11.14
N GLY A 320 -59.66 27.57 -11.16
CA GLY A 320 -60.58 27.13 -12.22
C GLY A 320 -59.86 26.44 -13.38
N PHE A 321 -60.26 26.73 -14.62
CA PHE A 321 -59.84 25.96 -15.80
C PHE A 321 -59.36 26.85 -16.96
N GLY A 322 -58.14 26.63 -17.44
CA GLY A 322 -57.65 27.16 -18.72
C GLY A 322 -57.49 28.68 -18.78
N ASN A 323 -57.39 29.36 -17.63
CA ASN A 323 -57.22 30.80 -17.57
C ASN A 323 -55.78 31.22 -17.92
N VAL A 324 -55.62 32.44 -18.45
CA VAL A 324 -54.32 32.97 -18.88
C VAL A 324 -54.11 34.35 -18.26
N GLY A 325 -53.09 34.51 -17.41
CA GLY A 325 -52.70 35.80 -16.81
C GLY A 325 -52.74 35.86 -15.28
N PRO A 326 -52.57 37.06 -14.69
CA PRO A 326 -52.58 37.29 -13.25
C PRO A 326 -53.99 37.44 -12.65
N GLY A 327 -54.22 36.84 -11.48
CA GLY A 327 -55.36 37.18 -10.60
C GLY A 327 -56.73 36.87 -11.19
N ILE A 328 -56.99 35.59 -11.48
CA ILE A 328 -58.15 35.12 -12.27
C ILE A 328 -58.87 33.95 -11.59
N SER A 329 -60.20 33.89 -11.66
CA SER A 329 -60.95 32.67 -11.39
C SER A 329 -61.84 32.29 -12.57
N GLY A 330 -62.41 31.09 -12.54
CA GLY A 330 -63.41 30.65 -13.50
C GLY A 330 -62.83 29.88 -14.69
N LEU A 331 -63.37 30.10 -15.89
CA LEU A 331 -63.09 29.27 -17.06
C LEU A 331 -62.67 30.10 -18.26
N TRP A 332 -61.48 29.81 -18.81
CA TRP A 332 -60.94 30.38 -20.05
C TRP A 332 -60.87 31.92 -20.11
N ASN A 333 -60.82 32.59 -18.95
CA ASN A 333 -60.63 34.04 -18.86
C ASN A 333 -59.18 34.42 -19.17
N GLN A 334 -58.96 35.58 -19.78
CA GLN A 334 -57.65 36.00 -20.29
C GLN A 334 -57.31 37.44 -19.89
N VAL A 335 -56.20 37.61 -19.18
CA VAL A 335 -55.60 38.89 -18.78
C VAL A 335 -54.18 38.94 -19.35
N PRO A 336 -53.84 39.90 -20.21
CA PRO A 336 -52.44 40.12 -20.60
C PRO A 336 -51.59 40.45 -19.36
N ASN A 337 -50.48 39.73 -19.15
CA ASN A 337 -49.59 39.83 -17.98
C ASN A 337 -49.16 41.26 -17.57
N ALA A 338 -49.17 42.21 -18.51
CA ALA A 338 -48.86 43.62 -18.24
C ALA A 338 -50.02 44.43 -17.61
N LEU A 339 -51.18 43.82 -17.39
CA LEU A 339 -52.38 44.45 -16.82
C LEU A 339 -52.68 43.94 -15.39
N GLN A 340 -53.57 44.62 -14.68
CA GLN A 340 -54.11 44.13 -13.41
C GLN A 340 -55.04 42.95 -13.66
N GLY A 341 -55.16 42.04 -12.69
CA GLY A 341 -56.09 40.91 -12.75
C GLY A 341 -57.54 41.30 -12.49
N GLY A 342 -58.18 40.59 -11.55
CA GLY A 342 -59.55 40.87 -11.15
C GLY A 342 -60.56 40.41 -12.20
N VAL A 343 -60.36 39.21 -12.77
CA VAL A 343 -61.29 38.63 -13.74
C VAL A 343 -61.89 37.32 -13.23
N SER A 344 -63.22 37.20 -13.30
CA SER A 344 -63.95 35.98 -12.94
C SER A 344 -65.00 35.60 -13.98
N GLY A 345 -65.56 34.40 -13.87
CA GLY A 345 -66.65 33.93 -14.70
C GLY A 345 -66.16 33.08 -15.87
N ILE A 346 -66.65 33.32 -17.08
CA ILE A 346 -66.37 32.47 -18.26
C ILE A 346 -65.96 33.32 -19.48
N TYR A 347 -64.78 33.05 -20.04
CA TYR A 347 -64.32 33.60 -21.33
C TYR A 347 -64.28 35.14 -21.42
N ASN A 348 -63.98 35.82 -20.32
CA ASN A 348 -63.79 37.27 -20.28
C ASN A 348 -62.34 37.63 -20.63
N VAL A 349 -62.13 38.71 -21.38
CA VAL A 349 -60.82 39.10 -21.93
C VAL A 349 -60.51 40.57 -21.63
N GLY A 350 -59.40 40.82 -20.93
CA GLY A 350 -58.92 42.17 -20.58
C GLY A 350 -58.48 42.29 -19.12
N GLN A 351 -59.16 43.09 -18.30
CA GLN A 351 -58.92 43.18 -16.84
C GLN A 351 -60.17 43.65 -16.09
N LEU A 352 -60.23 43.48 -14.76
CA LEU A 352 -61.29 44.03 -13.91
C LEU A 352 -62.72 43.71 -14.43
N ALA A 353 -63.05 42.42 -14.58
CA ALA A 353 -64.25 41.97 -15.29
C ALA A 353 -64.94 40.77 -14.63
N SER A 354 -66.24 40.59 -14.89
CA SER A 354 -67.00 39.44 -14.39
C SER A 354 -68.12 39.02 -15.35
N GLY A 355 -68.63 37.81 -15.17
CA GLY A 355 -69.75 37.27 -15.95
C GLY A 355 -69.27 36.39 -17.10
N VAL A 356 -69.85 36.55 -18.29
CA VAL A 356 -69.61 35.65 -19.42
C VAL A 356 -69.28 36.44 -20.69
N ALA A 357 -68.21 36.06 -21.39
CA ALA A 357 -67.84 36.55 -22.72
C ALA A 357 -67.62 38.07 -22.86
N ASN A 358 -67.24 38.77 -21.78
CA ASN A 358 -67.01 40.21 -21.83
C ASN A 358 -65.59 40.56 -22.31
N LEU A 359 -65.46 41.61 -23.12
CA LEU A 359 -64.19 42.10 -23.67
C LEU A 359 -63.94 43.54 -23.22
N GLY A 360 -62.92 43.82 -22.40
CA GLY A 360 -62.61 45.20 -22.00
C GLY A 360 -61.98 45.37 -20.61
N ASN A 361 -62.34 46.46 -19.94
CA ASN A 361 -61.90 46.80 -18.59
C ASN A 361 -63.07 47.39 -17.80
N THR A 362 -63.28 46.95 -16.56
CA THR A 362 -64.42 47.38 -15.72
C THR A 362 -65.75 47.04 -16.42
N VAL A 363 -65.92 45.75 -16.75
CA VAL A 363 -67.08 45.23 -17.48
C VAL A 363 -67.69 44.03 -16.75
N SER A 364 -69.00 44.04 -16.51
CA SER A 364 -69.74 42.90 -15.96
C SER A 364 -70.88 42.44 -16.86
N GLY A 365 -71.37 41.22 -16.64
CA GLY A 365 -72.60 40.70 -17.23
C GLY A 365 -72.36 39.71 -18.36
N PHE A 366 -73.13 39.79 -19.44
CA PHE A 366 -73.09 38.82 -20.54
C PHE A 366 -72.77 39.47 -21.90
N ASN A 367 -71.65 39.06 -22.51
CA ASN A 367 -71.23 39.39 -23.87
C ASN A 367 -71.15 40.91 -24.16
N ASN A 368 -70.66 41.69 -23.19
CA ASN A 368 -70.46 43.13 -23.35
C ASN A 368 -69.04 43.44 -23.85
N THR A 369 -68.93 44.38 -24.79
CA THR A 369 -67.67 44.79 -25.42
C THR A 369 -67.35 46.25 -25.13
N SER A 370 -66.13 46.53 -24.71
CA SER A 370 -65.56 47.86 -24.60
C SER A 370 -65.16 48.41 -25.97
N THR A 371 -65.51 49.67 -26.26
CA THR A 371 -64.95 50.41 -27.40
C THR A 371 -63.67 51.18 -27.06
N VAL A 372 -63.29 51.25 -25.78
CA VAL A 372 -62.00 51.78 -25.32
C VAL A 372 -61.00 50.66 -25.04
N GLY A 373 -59.70 50.95 -25.21
CA GLY A 373 -58.63 49.98 -25.02
C GLY A 373 -58.50 49.50 -23.57
N HIS A 374 -57.93 48.31 -23.37
CA HIS A 374 -57.94 47.57 -22.09
C HIS A 374 -57.36 48.30 -20.87
N LEU A 375 -56.62 49.40 -21.03
CA LEU A 375 -56.13 50.24 -19.91
C LEU A 375 -57.17 51.24 -19.40
N THR A 376 -58.24 51.51 -20.16
CA THR A 376 -59.29 52.48 -19.81
C THR A 376 -60.52 51.75 -19.28
N ALA A 377 -60.98 52.12 -18.08
CA ALA A 377 -62.20 51.58 -17.49
C ALA A 377 -63.43 51.97 -18.33
N ALA A 378 -64.13 50.98 -18.87
CA ALA A 378 -65.30 51.15 -19.72
C ALA A 378 -66.61 51.27 -18.92
N PHE A 379 -66.68 50.79 -17.68
CA PHE A 379 -67.87 50.85 -16.81
C PHE A 379 -69.16 50.26 -17.44
N ASN A 380 -69.04 49.18 -18.22
CA ASN A 380 -70.20 48.54 -18.85
C ASN A 380 -70.81 47.46 -17.94
N SER A 381 -72.14 47.37 -17.86
CA SER A 381 -72.84 46.27 -17.20
C SER A 381 -74.14 45.86 -17.87
N GLY A 382 -74.58 44.62 -17.67
CA GLY A 382 -75.79 44.07 -18.27
C GLY A 382 -75.49 43.09 -19.40
N VAL A 383 -76.13 43.25 -20.57
CA VAL A 383 -76.12 42.20 -21.62
C VAL A 383 -75.98 42.79 -23.02
N ASN A 384 -75.02 42.28 -23.80
CA ASN A 384 -74.78 42.64 -25.22
C ASN A 384 -74.57 44.15 -25.47
N ASN A 385 -74.01 44.89 -24.51
CA ASN A 385 -73.68 46.30 -24.69
C ASN A 385 -72.31 46.46 -25.40
N ILE A 386 -72.20 47.41 -26.33
CA ILE A 386 -70.97 47.66 -27.12
C ILE A 386 -70.61 49.14 -27.03
N GLY A 387 -69.69 49.49 -26.13
CA GLY A 387 -69.42 50.91 -25.84
C GLY A 387 -68.59 51.20 -24.61
N GLN A 388 -68.88 52.33 -23.96
CA GLN A 388 -68.43 52.70 -22.62
C GLN A 388 -69.57 53.40 -21.85
N MET A 389 -69.57 53.30 -20.52
CA MET A 389 -70.56 53.86 -19.58
C MET A 389 -71.99 53.33 -19.82
N LEU A 390 -72.12 52.10 -20.34
CA LEU A 390 -73.40 51.50 -20.72
C LEU A 390 -73.93 50.55 -19.63
N LEU A 391 -75.21 50.69 -19.30
CA LEU A 391 -75.92 49.81 -18.36
C LEU A 391 -77.27 49.38 -18.94
N GLY A 392 -77.57 48.08 -18.87
CA GLY A 392 -78.82 47.52 -19.36
C GLY A 392 -78.59 46.49 -20.48
N PHE A 393 -79.44 46.51 -21.51
CA PHE A 393 -79.47 45.47 -22.54
C PHE A 393 -79.31 46.06 -23.94
N PHE A 394 -78.48 45.43 -24.78
CA PHE A 394 -78.31 45.70 -26.23
C PHE A 394 -77.97 47.15 -26.61
N SER A 395 -77.30 47.89 -25.73
CA SER A 395 -76.97 49.30 -25.93
C SER A 395 -75.65 49.49 -26.69
N PRO A 396 -75.60 50.34 -27.75
CA PRO A 396 -74.36 50.71 -28.42
C PRO A 396 -73.91 52.15 -28.11
N GLY A 397 -72.60 52.43 -28.18
CA GLY A 397 -72.05 53.79 -28.24
C GLY A 397 -71.33 54.24 -26.97
N ALA A 398 -71.74 55.38 -26.40
CA ALA A 398 -71.23 55.90 -25.13
C ALA A 398 -72.40 56.35 -24.26
N GLY A 399 -72.32 56.08 -22.96
CA GLY A 399 -73.28 56.54 -21.96
C GLY A 399 -73.19 58.06 -21.70
N PRO A 400 -74.21 58.61 -21.01
CA PRO A 400 -74.28 60.03 -20.65
C PRO A 400 -73.38 60.42 -19.47
#